data_AF-G9JV87-F1
#
_entry.id   AF-G9JV87-F1
#
_cell.length_a   1.000
_cell.length_b   1.000
_cell.length_c   1.000
_cell.angle_alpha   90.00
_cell.angle_beta   90.00
_cell.angle_gamma   90.00
#
_symmetry.space_group_name_H-M   'P 1'
#
loop_
_entity.id
_entity.type
_entity.pdbx_description
1 polymer ?
#
loop_
_entity_poly.entity_id
_entity_poly.type
_entity_poly.pdbx_seq_one_letter_code
_entity_poly.pdbx_strand_id
1 'polypeptide(L)'
;IIGTVKESMPYIEIISGILIVSAITTYILRKAVIDAAYNINRKCCLATAIILAAISFIEFKSYSPEKLNFHSNKYAEELAKNGPYEIFSAYLNNSLNYNSFYPTIDSKQALSIVRDSLQNNSDKFVGGDSIERIITSKNSNKQKYNVIFITVESLSAKFMQSFGNSDNITPYLDELTNKAMFFTNIYATGTRTVRGLEAITLSIPPTPGSSIVRRQ
;
A
#
# COMPACT_ATOMS: atom_id res chain seq x y z
N ILE A 1 -1.82 -10.71 5.20
CA ILE A 1 -1.63 -10.97 3.75
C ILE A 1 -2.05 -12.41 3.43
N ILE A 2 -1.34 -13.44 3.94
CA ILE A 2 -1.73 -14.85 3.67
C ILE A 2 -3.16 -15.17 4.17
N GLY A 3 -3.56 -14.68 5.35
CA GLY A 3 -4.93 -14.84 5.84
C GLY A 3 -5.99 -14.19 4.93
N THR A 4 -5.70 -12.99 4.40
CA THR A 4 -6.59 -12.26 3.50
C THR A 4 -6.74 -12.97 2.15
N VAL A 5 -5.65 -13.53 1.62
CA VAL A 5 -5.67 -14.33 0.37
C VAL A 5 -6.50 -15.60 0.54
N LYS A 6 -6.40 -16.26 1.70
CA LYS A 6 -7.18 -17.46 2.02
C LYS A 6 -8.68 -17.20 2.14
N GLU A 7 -9.08 -16.03 2.63
CA GLU A 7 -10.49 -15.64 2.72
C GLU A 7 -11.07 -15.17 1.38
N SER A 8 -10.25 -14.56 0.52
CA SER A 8 -10.75 -13.88 -0.68
C SER A 8 -10.83 -14.79 -1.91
N MET A 9 -10.03 -15.87 -1.98
CA MET A 9 -9.98 -16.73 -3.16
C MET A 9 -9.64 -18.20 -2.84
N PRO A 10 -10.22 -19.17 -3.57
CA PRO A 10 -9.88 -20.60 -3.50
C PRO A 10 -8.52 -20.88 -4.16
N TYR A 11 -7.44 -20.38 -3.56
CA TYR A 11 -6.10 -20.40 -4.16
C TYR A 11 -5.52 -21.82 -4.25
N ILE A 12 -5.92 -22.72 -3.36
CA ILE A 12 -5.45 -24.12 -3.36
C ILE A 12 -5.96 -24.83 -4.60
N GLU A 13 -7.23 -24.65 -4.93
CA GLU A 13 -7.92 -25.25 -6.07
C GLU A 13 -7.34 -24.72 -7.38
N ILE A 14 -7.10 -23.41 -7.48
CA ILE A 14 -6.52 -22.77 -8.67
C ILE A 14 -5.09 -23.28 -8.91
N ILE A 15 -4.23 -23.24 -7.88
CA ILE A 15 -2.83 -23.69 -8.01
C ILE A 15 -2.78 -25.19 -8.34
N SER A 16 -3.64 -25.99 -7.71
CA SER A 16 -3.72 -27.43 -7.97
C SER A 16 -4.13 -27.70 -9.42
N GLY A 17 -5.13 -26.97 -9.93
CA GLY A 17 -5.54 -27.04 -11.33
C GLY A 17 -4.41 -26.71 -12.31
N ILE A 18 -3.69 -25.61 -12.07
CA ILE A 18 -2.54 -25.19 -12.89
C ILE A 18 -1.44 -26.28 -12.88
N LEU A 19 -1.11 -26.83 -11.72
CA LEU A 19 -0.10 -27.88 -11.61
C LEU A 19 -0.50 -29.15 -12.36
N ILE A 20 -1.76 -29.57 -12.26
CA ILE A 20 -2.27 -30.75 -12.98
C ILE A 20 -2.21 -30.53 -14.49
N VAL A 21 -2.73 -29.40 -14.98
CA VAL A 21 -2.72 -29.06 -16.42
C VAL A 21 -1.29 -28.97 -16.95
N SER A 22 -0.39 -28.32 -16.19
CA SER A 22 1.02 -28.22 -16.54
C SER A 22 1.67 -29.60 -16.62
N ALA A 23 1.48 -30.45 -15.61
CA ALA A 23 2.02 -31.82 -15.58
C ALA A 23 1.49 -32.68 -16.73
N ILE A 24 0.19 -32.62 -17.04
CA ILE A 24 -0.42 -33.34 -18.17
C ILE A 24 0.18 -32.84 -19.49
N THR A 25 0.27 -31.53 -19.67
CA THR A 25 0.82 -30.91 -20.89
C THR A 25 2.27 -31.31 -21.09
N THR A 26 3.09 -31.24 -20.04
CA THR A 26 4.49 -31.71 -20.06
C THR A 26 4.56 -33.21 -20.36
N TYR A 27 3.70 -34.03 -19.76
CA TYR A 27 3.67 -35.47 -19.99
C TYR A 27 3.33 -35.85 -21.44
N ILE A 28 2.38 -35.14 -22.06
CA ILE A 28 1.99 -35.33 -23.46
C ILE A 28 3.13 -34.88 -24.39
N LEU A 29 3.69 -33.69 -24.14
CA LEU A 29 4.69 -33.09 -25.03
C LEU A 29 6.10 -33.66 -24.85
N ARG A 30 6.39 -34.38 -23.76
CA ARG A 30 7.77 -34.83 -23.42
C ARG A 30 8.47 -35.57 -24.56
N LYS A 31 7.77 -36.44 -25.29
CA LYS A 31 8.39 -37.22 -26.38
C LYS A 31 8.77 -36.31 -27.55
N ALA A 32 7.84 -35.46 -27.99
CA ALA A 32 8.10 -34.49 -29.05
C ALA A 32 9.24 -33.52 -28.68
N VAL A 33 9.31 -33.08 -27.43
CA VAL A 33 10.38 -32.19 -26.94
C VAL A 33 11.73 -32.90 -26.90
N ILE A 34 11.80 -34.14 -26.41
CA ILE A 34 13.05 -34.93 -26.34
C ILE A 34 13.55 -35.27 -27.74
N ASP A 35 12.66 -35.69 -28.65
CA ASP A 35 13.00 -36.03 -30.03
C ASP A 35 13.47 -34.80 -30.81
N ALA A 36 12.84 -33.64 -30.59
CA ALA A 36 13.30 -32.37 -31.15
C ALA A 36 14.66 -31.96 -30.58
N ALA A 37 14.88 -32.13 -29.27
CA ALA A 37 16.14 -31.76 -28.61
C ALA A 37 17.37 -32.53 -29.14
N TYR A 38 17.18 -33.77 -29.60
CA TYR A 38 18.27 -34.62 -30.10
C TYR A 38 18.82 -34.16 -31.46
N ASN A 39 17.99 -33.52 -32.29
CA ASN A 39 18.34 -33.10 -33.66
C ASN A 39 18.63 -31.59 -33.80
N ILE A 40 18.78 -30.87 -32.68
CA ILE A 40 18.97 -29.41 -32.70
C ILE A 40 20.40 -29.01 -33.09
N ASN A 41 20.51 -28.22 -34.17
CA ASN A 41 21.72 -27.45 -34.47
C ASN A 41 21.87 -26.30 -33.45
N ARG A 42 22.88 -26.39 -32.58
CA ARG A 42 23.13 -25.42 -31.50
C ARG A 42 23.23 -23.97 -31.97
N LYS A 43 23.73 -23.71 -33.19
CA LYS A 43 23.82 -22.36 -33.76
C LYS A 43 22.44 -21.79 -34.12
N CYS A 44 21.58 -22.61 -34.74
CA CYS A 44 20.20 -22.24 -35.04
C CYS A 44 19.37 -22.08 -33.76
N CYS A 45 19.61 -22.92 -32.75
CA CYS A 45 18.96 -22.80 -31.44
C CYS A 45 19.32 -21.49 -30.72
N LEU A 46 20.59 -21.10 -30.74
CA LEU A 46 21.01 -19.83 -30.16
C LEU A 46 20.44 -18.64 -30.94
N ALA A 47 20.46 -18.69 -32.27
CA ALA A 47 19.87 -17.63 -33.10
C ALA A 47 18.36 -17.48 -32.85
N THR A 48 17.62 -18.59 -32.81
CA THR A 48 16.17 -18.58 -32.51
C THR A 48 15.90 -18.12 -31.08
N ALA A 49 16.69 -18.53 -30.09
CA ALA A 49 16.56 -18.05 -28.72
C ALA A 49 16.81 -16.54 -28.61
N ILE A 50 17.82 -16.01 -29.30
CA ILE A 50 18.11 -14.57 -29.34
C ILE A 50 16.97 -13.81 -30.02
N ILE A 51 16.43 -14.33 -31.13
CA ILE A 51 15.29 -13.71 -31.82
C ILE A 51 14.06 -13.69 -30.91
N LEU A 52 13.73 -14.81 -30.26
CA LEU A 52 12.61 -14.89 -29.32
C LEU A 52 12.80 -13.96 -28.11
N ALA A 53 14.03 -13.86 -27.60
CA ALA A 53 14.38 -12.92 -26.53
C ALA A 53 14.23 -11.47 -26.99
N ALA A 54 14.66 -11.15 -28.22
CA ALA A 54 14.50 -9.82 -28.79
C ALA A 54 13.02 -9.46 -28.99
N ILE A 55 12.21 -10.39 -29.51
CA ILE A 55 10.75 -10.21 -29.65
C ILE A 55 10.12 -9.99 -28.27
N SER A 56 10.44 -10.84 -27.29
CA SER A 56 9.92 -10.72 -25.92
C SER A 56 10.29 -9.37 -25.29
N PHE A 57 11.51 -8.89 -25.56
CA PHE A 57 11.98 -7.59 -25.07
C PHE A 57 11.26 -6.42 -25.75
N ILE A 58 11.01 -6.52 -27.06
CA ILE A 58 10.22 -5.52 -27.80
C ILE A 58 8.79 -5.49 -27.25
N GLU A 59 8.14 -6.64 -27.09
CA GLU A 59 6.80 -6.75 -26.51
C GLU A 59 6.74 -6.17 -25.10
N PHE A 60 7.74 -6.48 -24.25
CA PHE A 60 7.85 -5.92 -22.91
C PHE A 60 7.91 -4.39 -22.93
N LYS A 61 8.67 -3.80 -23.86
CA LYS A 61 8.79 -2.33 -23.98
C LYS A 61 7.53 -1.69 -24.58
N SER A 62 6.85 -2.39 -25.50
CA SER A 62 5.64 -1.90 -26.17
C SER A 62 4.37 -2.10 -25.34
N TYR A 63 4.37 -3.01 -24.37
CA TYR A 63 3.25 -3.24 -23.47
C TYR A 63 3.01 -2.01 -22.58
N SER A 64 1.77 -1.54 -22.56
CA SER A 64 1.34 -0.40 -21.76
C SER A 64 0.03 -0.79 -21.07
N PRO A 65 0.04 -1.03 -19.74
CA PRO A 65 -1.15 -1.44 -19.00
C PRO A 65 -2.31 -0.45 -19.16
N GLU A 66 -1.99 0.84 -19.25
CA GLU A 66 -2.95 1.94 -19.37
C GLU A 66 -3.82 1.89 -20.64
N LYS A 67 -3.40 1.14 -21.66
CA LYS A 67 -4.18 0.96 -22.90
C LYS A 67 -5.28 -0.10 -22.75
N LEU A 68 -5.24 -0.91 -21.69
CA LEU A 68 -6.20 -1.98 -21.40
C LEU A 68 -7.41 -1.47 -20.60
N ASN A 69 -7.91 -0.26 -20.90
CA ASN A 69 -9.05 0.31 -20.19
C ASN A 69 -10.37 -0.31 -20.68
N PHE A 70 -10.74 -1.44 -20.08
CA PHE A 70 -12.11 -1.97 -20.20
C PHE A 70 -13.00 -1.17 -19.24
N HIS A 71 -13.49 -0.01 -19.71
CA HIS A 71 -14.23 1.02 -18.95
C HIS A 71 -15.36 0.53 -18.01
N SER A 72 -15.81 -0.73 -18.12
CA SER A 72 -16.90 -1.29 -17.32
C SER A 72 -16.52 -2.50 -16.45
N ASN A 73 -15.36 -3.15 -16.65
CA ASN A 73 -15.04 -4.39 -15.93
C ASN A 73 -13.56 -4.49 -15.54
N LYS A 74 -13.28 -4.14 -14.27
CA LYS A 74 -11.95 -4.24 -13.67
C LYS A 74 -11.41 -5.67 -13.63
N TYR A 75 -12.27 -6.69 -13.50
CA TYR A 75 -11.82 -8.09 -13.55
C TYR A 75 -11.32 -8.48 -14.94
N ALA A 76 -12.02 -8.05 -16.00
CA ALA A 76 -11.58 -8.31 -17.37
C ALA A 76 -10.27 -7.57 -17.69
N GLU A 77 -10.11 -6.35 -17.18
CA GLU A 77 -8.85 -5.60 -17.26
C GLU A 77 -7.71 -6.33 -16.56
N GLU A 78 -7.88 -6.77 -15.31
CA GLU A 78 -6.84 -7.50 -14.58
C GLU A 78 -6.50 -8.86 -15.23
N LEU A 79 -7.48 -9.54 -15.84
CA LEU A 79 -7.25 -10.78 -16.59
C LEU A 79 -6.51 -10.56 -17.92
N ALA A 80 -6.69 -9.39 -18.55
CA ALA A 80 -6.00 -9.04 -19.80
C ALA A 80 -4.55 -8.59 -19.56
N LYS A 81 -4.19 -8.26 -18.32
CA LYS A 81 -2.83 -7.84 -17.95
C LYS A 81 -1.85 -9.00 -17.95
N ASN A 82 -0.60 -8.70 -18.30
CA ASN A 82 0.49 -9.66 -18.21
C ASN A 82 1.02 -9.73 -16.78
N GLY A 83 0.68 -10.80 -16.04
CA GLY A 83 1.06 -10.95 -14.62
C GLY A 83 2.55 -10.76 -14.33
N PRO A 84 3.48 -11.45 -15.02
CA PRO A 84 4.92 -11.24 -14.84
C PRO A 84 5.38 -9.79 -15.05
N TYR A 85 4.85 -9.11 -16.08
CA TYR A 85 5.11 -7.69 -16.31
C TYR A 85 4.59 -6.84 -15.14
N GLU A 86 3.34 -7.03 -14.72
CA GLU A 86 2.73 -6.24 -13.64
C GLU A 86 3.49 -6.41 -12.32
N ILE A 87 3.97 -7.62 -12.01
CA ILE A 87 4.80 -7.87 -10.81
C ILE A 87 6.10 -7.07 -10.88
N PHE A 88 6.80 -7.12 -12.02
CA PHE A 88 8.07 -6.40 -12.19
C PHE A 88 7.86 -4.89 -12.23
N SER A 89 6.82 -4.44 -12.93
CA SER A 89 6.40 -3.03 -12.99
C SER A 89 6.01 -2.52 -11.61
N ALA A 90 5.22 -3.24 -10.82
CA ALA A 90 4.84 -2.85 -9.46
C ALA A 90 6.03 -2.86 -8.49
N TYR A 91 7.01 -3.74 -8.71
CA TYR A 91 8.26 -3.73 -7.94
C TYR A 91 9.08 -2.47 -8.21
N LEU A 92 9.25 -2.09 -9.48
CA LEU A 92 9.97 -0.87 -9.87
C LEU A 92 9.18 0.40 -9.52
N ASN A 93 7.89 0.42 -9.84
CA ASN A 93 6.96 1.52 -9.66
C ASN A 93 6.13 1.24 -8.39
N ASN A 94 6.75 1.41 -7.22
CA ASN A 94 6.15 1.08 -5.92
C ASN A 94 5.21 2.20 -5.43
N SER A 95 4.29 2.63 -6.30
CA SER A 95 3.29 3.66 -6.03
C SER A 95 1.89 3.12 -6.29
N LEU A 96 0.98 3.37 -5.35
CA LEU A 96 -0.43 3.05 -5.53
C LEU A 96 -1.08 4.25 -6.21
N ASN A 97 -1.68 4.05 -7.40
CA ASN A 97 -2.43 5.10 -8.06
C ASN A 97 -3.75 5.36 -7.31
N TYR A 98 -3.81 6.44 -6.53
CA TYR A 98 -4.99 6.79 -5.73
C TYR A 98 -6.30 6.75 -6.54
N ASN A 99 -6.30 7.34 -7.73
CA ASN A 99 -7.50 7.49 -8.56
C ASN A 99 -8.01 6.16 -9.12
N SER A 100 -7.15 5.16 -9.25
CA SER A 100 -7.52 3.82 -9.74
C SER A 100 -8.11 2.91 -8.65
N PHE A 101 -7.85 3.22 -7.37
CA PHE A 101 -8.25 2.38 -6.24
C PHE A 101 -9.30 3.03 -5.34
N TYR A 102 -9.49 4.34 -5.42
CA TYR A 102 -10.44 5.07 -4.59
C TYR A 102 -11.40 5.89 -5.46
N PRO A 103 -12.70 5.92 -5.12
CA PRO A 103 -13.61 6.91 -5.67
C PRO A 103 -13.10 8.31 -5.35
N THR A 104 -13.10 9.19 -6.35
CA THR A 104 -12.63 10.57 -6.21
C THR A 104 -13.76 11.56 -6.41
N ILE A 105 -13.59 12.74 -5.84
CA ILE A 105 -14.42 13.92 -6.06
C ILE A 105 -13.54 15.03 -6.64
N ASP A 106 -14.16 16.11 -7.13
CA ASP A 106 -13.40 17.25 -7.62
C ASP A 106 -12.49 17.84 -6.53
N SER A 107 -11.28 18.23 -6.90
CA SER A 107 -10.27 18.72 -5.95
C SER A 107 -10.73 19.97 -5.19
N LYS A 108 -11.53 20.86 -5.81
CA LYS A 108 -12.06 22.04 -5.13
C LYS A 108 -13.12 21.65 -4.11
N GLN A 109 -13.96 20.67 -4.44
CA GLN A 109 -14.94 20.12 -3.50
C GLN A 109 -14.25 19.44 -2.31
N ALA A 110 -13.23 18.62 -2.56
CA ALA A 110 -12.42 17.99 -1.51
C ALA A 110 -11.74 19.04 -0.61
N LEU A 111 -11.17 20.09 -1.20
CA LEU A 111 -10.53 21.17 -0.46
C LEU A 111 -11.54 21.91 0.43
N SER A 112 -12.76 22.17 -0.06
CA SER A 112 -13.82 22.79 0.74
C SER A 112 -14.16 21.93 1.97
N ILE A 113 -14.43 20.64 1.77
CA ILE A 113 -14.77 19.71 2.87
C ILE A 113 -13.68 19.70 3.95
N VAL A 114 -12.41 19.64 3.53
CA VAL A 114 -11.27 19.63 4.45
C VAL A 114 -11.14 20.98 5.18
N ARG A 115 -11.30 22.11 4.48
CA ARG A 115 -11.25 23.44 5.10
C ARG A 115 -12.37 23.62 6.12
N ASP A 116 -13.59 23.20 5.78
CA ASP A 116 -14.74 23.26 6.69
C ASP A 116 -14.51 22.41 7.94
N SER A 117 -13.89 21.24 7.79
CA SER A 117 -13.56 20.35 8.92
C SER A 117 -12.44 20.89 9.82
N LEU A 118 -11.57 21.75 9.30
CA LEU A 118 -10.43 22.32 10.01
C LEU A 118 -10.70 23.73 10.56
N GLN A 119 -11.84 24.32 10.22
CA GLN A 119 -12.14 25.70 10.56
C GLN A 119 -12.40 25.86 12.06
N ASN A 120 -11.48 26.55 12.74
CA ASN A 120 -11.67 27.05 14.09
C ASN A 120 -11.85 28.57 14.07
N ASN A 121 -12.57 29.11 15.06
CA ASN A 121 -12.90 30.55 15.17
C ASN A 121 -11.68 31.50 15.16
N SER A 122 -10.46 31.00 15.37
CA SER A 122 -9.21 31.76 15.44
C SER A 122 -8.31 31.63 14.21
N ASP A 123 -8.67 30.76 13.26
CA ASP A 123 -7.75 30.32 12.22
C ASP A 123 -8.01 31.08 10.92
N LYS A 124 -6.94 31.56 10.29
CA LYS A 124 -7.02 32.24 8.98
C LYS A 124 -6.26 31.42 7.94
N PHE A 125 -6.96 30.97 6.91
CA PHE A 125 -6.31 30.36 5.75
C PHE A 125 -5.52 31.42 4.98
N VAL A 126 -4.31 31.07 4.54
CA VAL A 126 -3.38 32.00 3.88
C VAL A 126 -3.76 32.26 2.40
N GLY A 127 -4.69 31.47 1.85
CA GLY A 127 -5.26 31.62 0.51
C GLY A 127 -4.84 30.52 -0.48
N GLY A 128 -5.38 30.56 -1.70
CA GLY A 128 -5.03 29.61 -2.78
C GLY A 128 -5.71 28.23 -2.67
N ASP A 129 -5.10 27.21 -3.28
CA ASP A 129 -5.55 25.81 -3.28
C ASP A 129 -4.86 24.96 -2.18
N SER A 130 -4.68 25.52 -0.98
CA SER A 130 -3.97 24.86 0.13
C SER A 130 -4.76 24.82 1.44
N ILE A 131 -4.31 24.00 2.40
CA ILE A 131 -4.84 23.97 3.77
C ILE A 131 -3.97 24.76 4.76
N GLU A 132 -3.06 25.60 4.25
CA GLU A 132 -2.16 26.40 5.07
C GLU A 132 -2.96 27.43 5.90
N ARG A 133 -2.69 27.45 7.20
CA ARG A 133 -3.41 28.29 8.15
C ARG A 133 -2.47 28.95 9.15
N ILE A 134 -2.78 30.20 9.49
CA ILE A 134 -2.17 30.91 10.61
C ILE A 134 -3.04 30.67 11.83
N ILE A 135 -2.49 29.99 12.83
CA ILE A 135 -3.15 29.70 14.11
C ILE A 135 -2.74 30.77 15.11
N THR A 136 -3.71 31.53 15.62
CA THR A 136 -3.45 32.53 16.66
C THR A 136 -3.97 32.02 18.00
N SER A 137 -3.05 31.80 18.95
CA SER A 137 -3.44 31.46 20.32
C SER A 137 -4.20 32.63 20.96
N LYS A 138 -5.35 32.34 21.59
CA LYS A 138 -6.08 33.32 22.41
C LYS A 138 -5.33 33.71 23.69
N ASN A 139 -4.36 32.88 24.10
CA ASN A 139 -3.60 33.13 25.32
C ASN A 139 -2.39 34.03 25.00
N SER A 140 -2.38 35.23 25.58
CA SER A 140 -1.32 36.22 25.41
C SER A 140 -0.02 35.83 26.11
N ASN A 141 -0.07 34.89 27.06
CA ASN A 141 1.09 34.49 27.85
C ASN A 141 1.89 33.40 27.11
N LYS A 142 2.82 33.83 26.25
CA LYS A 142 3.74 32.93 25.52
C LYS A 142 4.83 32.42 26.45
N GLN A 143 4.55 31.34 27.17
CA GLN A 143 5.57 30.62 27.92
C GLN A 143 6.27 29.60 27.01
N LYS A 144 7.60 29.57 27.08
CA LYS A 144 8.43 28.61 26.33
C LYS A 144 8.66 27.39 27.21
N TYR A 145 8.10 26.26 26.81
CA TYR A 145 8.28 24.98 27.49
C TYR A 145 9.28 24.09 26.75
N ASN A 146 9.96 23.22 27.49
CA ASN A 146 10.63 22.07 26.89
C ASN A 146 9.58 21.00 26.60
N VAL A 147 9.59 20.45 25.38
CA VAL A 147 8.65 19.40 24.96
C VAL A 147 9.44 18.11 24.80
N ILE A 148 9.06 17.08 25.55
CA ILE A 148 9.65 15.74 25.46
C ILE A 148 8.60 14.83 24.83
N PHE A 149 8.97 14.16 23.74
CA PHE A 149 8.11 13.22 23.05
C PHE A 149 8.60 11.79 23.27
N ILE A 150 7.74 10.94 23.83
CA ILE A 150 8.04 9.53 24.10
C ILE A 150 7.15 8.69 23.19
N THR A 151 7.78 7.86 22.35
CA THR A 151 7.09 6.86 21.52
C THR A 151 7.35 5.48 22.08
N VAL A 152 6.32 4.64 22.10
CA VAL A 152 6.42 3.25 22.52
C VAL A 152 6.12 2.36 21.33
N GLU A 153 7.07 1.49 21.00
CA GLU A 153 6.96 0.58 19.86
C GLU A 153 5.91 -0.51 20.15
N SER A 154 5.01 -0.74 19.19
CA SER A 154 4.05 -1.85 19.21
C SER A 154 3.12 -1.93 20.46
N LEU A 155 2.88 -0.81 21.15
CA LEU A 155 1.96 -0.75 22.30
C LEU A 155 0.51 -0.55 21.84
N SER A 156 -0.28 -1.63 21.87
CA SER A 156 -1.73 -1.59 21.63
C SER A 156 -2.51 -1.39 22.94
N ALA A 157 -3.65 -0.69 22.85
CA ALA A 157 -4.62 -0.54 23.93
C ALA A 157 -4.97 -1.87 24.63
N LYS A 158 -4.97 -2.99 23.89
CA LYS A 158 -5.29 -4.33 24.43
C LYS A 158 -4.37 -4.79 25.57
N PHE A 159 -3.20 -4.17 25.74
CA PHE A 159 -2.25 -4.51 26.80
C PHE A 159 -2.46 -3.71 28.09
N MET A 160 -3.28 -2.66 28.05
CA MET A 160 -3.48 -1.76 29.18
C MET A 160 -4.73 -2.11 29.96
N GLN A 161 -4.62 -2.03 31.29
CA GLN A 161 -5.76 -2.24 32.18
C GLN A 161 -6.83 -1.16 31.99
N SER A 162 -6.43 0.09 31.71
CA SER A 162 -7.34 1.20 31.40
C SER A 162 -8.23 0.95 30.17
N PHE A 163 -7.93 -0.06 29.37
CA PHE A 163 -8.75 -0.53 28.24
C PHE A 163 -9.36 -1.92 28.46
N GLY A 164 -9.33 -2.44 29.69
CA GLY A 164 -9.99 -3.69 30.08
C GLY A 164 -9.10 -4.93 30.09
N ASN A 165 -7.78 -4.80 29.92
CA ASN A 165 -6.86 -5.93 30.07
C ASN A 165 -6.72 -6.34 31.55
N SER A 166 -6.77 -7.65 31.84
CA SER A 166 -6.66 -8.20 33.20
C SER A 166 -5.27 -8.70 33.59
N ASP A 167 -4.33 -8.75 32.64
CA ASP A 167 -3.01 -9.38 32.78
C ASP A 167 -1.99 -8.46 33.47
N ASN A 168 -2.37 -7.20 33.75
CA ASN A 168 -1.55 -6.21 34.45
C ASN A 168 -0.16 -6.00 33.81
N ILE A 169 -0.13 -5.85 32.48
CA ILE A 169 1.13 -5.77 31.70
C ILE A 169 1.78 -4.39 31.82
N THR A 170 0.99 -3.31 31.98
CA THR A 170 1.46 -1.92 31.96
C THR A 170 1.14 -1.12 33.24
N PRO A 171 1.41 -1.64 34.45
CA PRO A 171 0.92 -1.09 35.71
C PRO A 171 1.25 0.39 35.92
N TYR A 172 2.48 0.81 35.60
CA TYR A 172 2.91 2.21 35.75
C TYR A 172 2.28 3.14 34.72
N LEU A 173 2.02 2.65 33.51
CA LEU A 173 1.35 3.45 32.47
C LEU A 173 -0.13 3.61 32.81
N ASP A 174 -0.77 2.55 33.32
CA ASP A 174 -2.15 2.58 33.82
C ASP A 174 -2.28 3.51 35.05
N GLU A 175 -1.28 3.56 35.93
CA GLU A 175 -1.26 4.55 37.02
C GLU A 175 -1.19 5.99 36.50
N LEU A 176 -0.38 6.23 35.46
CA LEU A 176 -0.23 7.55 34.83
C LEU A 176 -1.52 8.04 34.17
N THR A 177 -2.41 7.15 33.68
CA THR A 177 -3.66 7.58 33.05
C THR A 177 -4.56 8.36 34.00
N ASN A 178 -4.44 8.14 35.31
CA ASN A 178 -5.20 8.86 36.35
C ASN A 178 -4.58 10.20 36.76
N LYS A 179 -3.33 10.46 36.35
CA LYS A 179 -2.55 11.65 36.74
C LYS A 179 -2.31 12.62 35.57
N ALA A 180 -2.71 12.26 34.36
CA ALA A 180 -2.44 13.00 33.14
C ALA A 180 -3.69 13.10 32.26
N MET A 181 -3.62 13.94 31.22
CA MET A 181 -4.62 13.94 30.16
C MET A 181 -4.49 12.65 29.36
N PHE A 182 -5.48 11.77 29.51
CA PHE A 182 -5.53 10.48 28.83
C PHE A 182 -6.63 10.44 27.78
N PHE A 183 -6.32 9.93 26.59
CA PHE A 183 -7.25 9.83 25.47
C PHE A 183 -7.68 8.38 25.29
N THR A 184 -8.98 8.12 25.46
CA THR A 184 -9.57 6.77 25.26
C THR A 184 -9.94 6.47 23.81
N ASN A 185 -10.07 7.50 22.98
CA ASN A 185 -10.42 7.40 21.56
C ASN A 185 -9.25 7.84 20.67
N ILE A 186 -8.13 7.12 20.76
CA ILE A 186 -6.93 7.35 19.93
C ILE A 186 -6.70 6.17 18.98
N TYR A 187 -6.43 6.48 17.73
CA TYR A 187 -6.25 5.47 16.68
C TYR A 187 -4.96 5.73 15.92
N ALA A 188 -4.21 4.65 15.65
CA ALA A 188 -3.03 4.73 14.80
C ALA A 188 -3.43 4.93 13.34
N THR A 189 -2.69 5.77 12.62
CA THR A 189 -2.89 5.99 11.18
C THR A 189 -2.46 4.79 10.33
N GLY A 190 -1.72 3.84 10.91
CA GLY A 190 -1.30 2.62 10.23
C GLY A 190 -0.69 1.60 11.19
N THR A 191 -0.32 0.44 10.64
CA THR A 191 0.17 -0.71 11.42
C THR A 191 1.69 -0.89 11.38
N ARG A 192 2.43 0.10 10.88
CA ARG A 192 3.90 0.07 10.77
C ARG A 192 4.50 1.27 11.48
N THR A 193 5.63 1.08 12.15
CA THR A 193 6.37 2.14 12.87
C THR A 193 6.59 3.39 12.02
N VAL A 194 6.99 3.23 10.76
CA VAL A 194 7.22 4.36 9.84
C VAL A 194 5.98 5.24 9.64
N ARG A 195 4.77 4.66 9.68
CA ARG A 195 3.51 5.40 9.58
C ARG A 195 3.17 6.14 10.88
N GLY A 196 3.46 5.52 12.03
CA GLY A 196 3.30 6.16 13.33
C GLY A 196 4.20 7.39 13.44
N LEU A 197 5.49 7.25 13.09
CA LEU A 197 6.44 8.36 13.10
C LEU A 197 6.09 9.46 12.08
N GLU A 198 5.62 9.09 10.89
CA GLU A 198 5.11 10.02 9.87
C GLU A 198 3.95 10.87 10.42
N ALA A 199 2.96 10.24 11.06
CA ALA A 199 1.82 10.95 11.64
C ALA A 199 2.21 11.88 12.78
N ILE A 200 3.11 11.44 13.67
CA ILE A 200 3.60 12.25 14.79
C ILE A 200 4.37 13.48 14.29
N THR A 201 5.24 13.30 13.30
CA THR A 201 6.20 14.34 12.90
C THR A 201 5.56 15.34 11.94
N LEU A 202 4.76 14.86 11.00
CA LEU A 202 4.21 15.68 9.93
C LEU A 202 2.74 16.05 10.18
N SER A 203 2.06 15.39 11.14
CA SER A 203 0.63 15.59 11.41
C SER A 203 -0.24 15.40 10.16
N ILE A 204 0.17 14.49 9.27
CA ILE A 204 -0.55 14.18 8.04
C ILE A 204 -1.45 12.94 8.19
N PRO A 205 -2.59 12.90 7.48
CA PRO A 205 -3.42 11.71 7.43
C PRO A 205 -2.69 10.55 6.73
N PRO A 206 -3.14 9.29 6.93
CA PRO A 206 -2.57 8.15 6.24
C PRO A 206 -2.71 8.30 4.72
N THR A 207 -1.58 8.19 4.01
CA THR A 207 -1.54 8.18 2.55
C THR A 207 -1.52 6.75 2.03
N PRO A 208 -2.20 6.41 0.92
CA PRO A 208 -2.15 5.06 0.38
C PRO A 208 -0.77 4.67 -0.15
N GLY A 209 -0.49 3.36 -0.20
CA GLY A 209 0.79 2.82 -0.64
C GLY A 209 1.87 2.86 0.44
N SER A 210 3.10 3.21 0.05
CA SER A 210 4.25 3.35 0.94
C SER A 210 4.23 4.67 1.73
N SER A 211 4.80 4.66 2.94
CA SER A 211 5.02 5.86 3.75
C SER A 211 5.81 6.89 2.98
N ILE A 212 5.55 8.19 3.17
CA ILE A 212 6.32 9.25 2.52
C ILE A 212 7.82 9.09 2.82
N VAL A 213 8.19 8.57 3.99
CA VAL A 213 9.58 8.25 4.37
C VAL A 213 10.24 7.24 3.40
N ARG A 214 9.46 6.38 2.74
CA ARG A 214 9.95 5.39 1.75
C ARG A 214 9.68 5.79 0.30
N ARG A 215 9.03 6.93 0.03
CA ARG A 215 8.84 7.46 -1.32
C ARG A 215 10.09 8.26 -1.69
N GLN A 216 11.11 7.56 -2.17
CA GLN A 216 12.25 8.13 -2.89
C GLN A 216 12.32 7.48 -4.27
#